data_AF-A0A534ZEC3-F1
#
_entry.id   AF-A0A534ZEC3-F1
#
_cell.length_a   1.000
_cell.length_b   1.000
_cell.length_c   1.000
_cell.angle_alpha   90.00
_cell.angle_beta   90.00
_cell.angle_gamma   90.00
#
_symmetry.space_group_name_H-M   'P 1'
#
loop_
_entity.id
_entity.type
_entity.pdbx_description
1 polymer ?
#
loop_
_entity_poly.entity_id
_entity_poly.type
_entity_poly.pdbx_seq_one_letter_code
_entity_poly.pdbx_strand_id
1 'polypeptide(L)'
;MNAQVLDRELDRIEALWSDGLSEAYSSYLAGVGHYRPDDRPRVALAAALVEVAVRLHGLGGPAAPPTTLLIGDLCLARASRLLAVSAPTRVQVAFAAAIEAMAAAAASKQAPPSSRELLLKALEGRQ
;
A
#
# COMPACT_ATOMS: atom_id res chain seq x y z
N MET A 1 5.01 24.16 10.12
CA MET A 1 4.46 22.82 10.44
C MET A 1 5.62 21.97 10.94
N ASN A 2 5.61 21.58 12.22
CA ASN A 2 6.80 21.06 12.92
C ASN A 2 7.06 19.57 12.64
N ALA A 3 8.30 19.22 12.34
CA ALA A 3 8.77 17.85 12.11
C ALA A 3 8.40 16.88 13.26
N GLN A 4 8.34 17.38 14.50
CA GLN A 4 7.94 16.62 15.70
C GLN A 4 6.48 16.14 15.70
N VAL A 5 5.58 16.80 14.95
CA VAL A 5 4.19 16.34 14.78
C VAL A 5 4.13 15.20 13.76
N LEU A 6 5.01 15.22 12.77
CA LEU A 6 5.13 14.16 11.77
C LEU A 6 5.72 12.89 12.39
N ASP A 7 6.71 13.02 13.29
CA ASP A 7 7.31 11.89 14.02
C ASP A 7 6.30 11.22 14.96
N ARG A 8 5.47 11.99 15.69
CA ARG A 8 4.41 11.41 16.56
C ARG A 8 3.28 10.73 15.79
N GLU A 9 2.97 11.24 14.60
CA GLU A 9 2.02 10.57 13.70
C GLU A 9 2.66 9.33 13.06
N LEU A 10 3.99 9.26 12.92
CA LEU A 10 4.72 8.06 12.51
C LEU A 10 4.76 7.00 13.63
N ASP A 11 4.95 7.39 14.88
CA ASP A 11 4.91 6.50 16.06
C ASP A 11 3.53 5.79 16.23
N ARG A 12 2.43 6.44 15.79
CA ARG A 12 1.10 5.80 15.74
C ARG A 12 0.95 4.79 14.59
N ILE A 13 1.71 4.96 13.50
CA ILE A 13 1.86 3.91 12.47
C ILE A 13 2.83 2.82 12.94
N GLU A 14 3.69 3.09 13.91
CA GLU A 14 4.53 2.07 14.57
C GLU A 14 3.68 1.01 15.29
N ALA A 15 2.51 1.39 15.81
CA ALA A 15 1.51 0.44 16.30
C ALA A 15 0.84 -0.38 15.15
N LEU A 16 0.76 0.16 13.92
CA LEU A 16 0.41 -0.61 12.72
C LEU A 16 1.54 -1.58 12.29
N TRP A 17 2.80 -1.28 12.65
CA TRP A 17 3.94 -2.15 12.32
C TRP A 17 3.85 -3.52 12.99
N SER A 18 3.18 -3.59 14.15
CA SER A 18 2.91 -4.83 14.89
C SER A 18 1.96 -5.81 14.18
N ASP A 19 1.24 -5.37 13.13
CA ASP A 19 0.08 -6.09 12.55
C ASP A 19 0.27 -6.43 11.05
N GLY A 20 1.49 -6.82 10.67
CA GLY A 20 1.78 -7.42 9.34
C GLY A 20 2.43 -6.50 8.30
N LEU A 21 2.63 -5.21 8.61
CA LEU A 21 3.33 -4.28 7.71
C LEU A 21 4.80 -4.66 7.50
N SER A 22 5.48 -5.14 8.55
CA SER A 22 6.90 -5.56 8.46
C SER A 22 7.10 -6.78 7.55
N GLU A 23 6.20 -7.75 7.62
CA GLU A 23 6.21 -8.94 6.75
C GLU A 23 5.92 -8.56 5.29
N ALA A 24 4.89 -7.74 5.06
CA ALA A 24 4.56 -7.24 3.73
C ALA A 24 5.74 -6.45 3.14
N TYR A 25 6.34 -5.55 3.92
CA TYR A 25 7.51 -4.77 3.50
C TYR A 25 8.69 -5.64 3.10
N SER A 26 9.04 -6.64 3.92
CA SER A 26 10.13 -7.57 3.63
C SER A 26 9.88 -8.37 2.35
N SER A 27 8.62 -8.73 2.09
CA SER A 27 8.20 -9.43 0.87
C SER A 27 8.39 -8.56 -0.39
N TYR A 28 8.05 -7.27 -0.31
CA TYR A 28 8.22 -6.35 -1.44
C TYR A 28 9.66 -5.88 -1.66
N LEU A 29 10.49 -5.84 -0.61
CA LEU A 29 11.91 -5.50 -0.75
C LEU A 29 12.64 -6.43 -1.74
N ALA A 30 12.27 -7.72 -1.77
CA ALA A 30 12.81 -8.67 -2.74
C ALA A 30 12.38 -8.36 -4.19
N GLY A 31 11.19 -7.76 -4.37
CA GLY A 31 10.58 -7.49 -5.68
C GLY A 31 10.97 -6.14 -6.33
N VAL A 32 11.77 -5.31 -5.65
CA VAL A 32 12.13 -3.95 -6.12
C VAL A 32 13.58 -3.82 -6.58
N GLY A 33 14.29 -4.93 -6.81
CA GLY A 33 15.73 -4.91 -7.17
C GLY A 33 16.10 -4.05 -8.38
N HIS A 34 15.17 -3.82 -9.32
CA HIS A 34 15.36 -2.98 -10.50
C HIS A 34 15.23 -1.47 -10.27
N TYR A 35 14.76 -1.04 -9.09
CA TYR A 35 14.74 0.39 -8.72
C TYR A 35 16.13 0.87 -8.27
N ARG A 36 16.35 2.18 -8.31
CA ARG A 36 17.57 2.80 -7.76
C ARG A 36 17.70 2.44 -6.27
N PRO A 37 18.91 2.16 -5.74
CA PRO A 37 19.10 1.75 -4.36
C PRO A 37 18.38 2.64 -3.33
N ASP A 38 18.39 3.96 -3.54
CA ASP A 38 17.76 4.94 -2.64
C ASP A 38 16.23 4.92 -2.70
N ASP A 39 15.64 4.44 -3.79
CA ASP A 39 14.19 4.42 -4.01
C ASP A 39 13.56 3.09 -3.60
N ARG A 40 14.32 1.98 -3.66
CA ARG A 40 13.88 0.62 -3.26
C ARG A 40 13.10 0.58 -1.95
N PRO A 41 13.63 1.08 -0.81
CA PRO A 41 12.90 1.00 0.45
C PRO A 41 11.59 1.79 0.43
N ARG A 42 11.55 2.95 -0.25
CA ARG A 42 10.33 3.78 -0.34
C ARG A 42 9.25 3.12 -1.19
N VAL A 43 9.66 2.52 -2.31
CA VAL A 43 8.76 1.82 -3.23
C VAL A 43 8.21 0.54 -2.60
N ALA A 44 9.05 -0.25 -1.92
CA ALA A 44 8.62 -1.43 -1.18
C ALA A 44 7.66 -1.09 -0.03
N LEU A 45 7.94 0.01 0.70
CA LEU A 45 7.05 0.50 1.76
C LEU A 45 5.70 0.95 1.21
N ALA A 46 5.68 1.62 0.05
CA ALA A 46 4.42 2.00 -0.58
C ALA A 46 3.56 0.77 -0.92
N ALA A 47 4.16 -0.29 -1.46
CA ALA A 47 3.47 -1.54 -1.75
C ALA A 47 2.91 -2.20 -0.47
N ALA A 48 3.70 -2.25 0.59
CA ALA A 48 3.27 -2.80 1.87
C ALA A 48 2.11 -1.99 2.49
N LEU A 49 2.16 -0.66 2.42
CA LEU A 49 1.09 0.21 2.90
C LEU A 49 -0.22 0.00 2.12
N VAL A 50 -0.16 -0.21 0.80
CA VAL A 50 -1.36 -0.50 0.00
C VAL A 50 -1.93 -1.86 0.37
N GLU A 51 -1.08 -2.89 0.52
CA GLU A 51 -1.55 -4.22 0.94
C GLU A 51 -2.25 -4.18 2.31
N VAL A 52 -1.66 -3.46 3.27
CA VAL A 52 -2.25 -3.27 4.60
C VAL A 52 -3.55 -2.48 4.53
N ALA A 53 -3.60 -1.40 3.74
CA ALA A 53 -4.83 -0.62 3.56
C ALA A 53 -5.99 -1.48 3.05
N VAL A 54 -5.74 -2.28 2.02
CA VAL A 54 -6.75 -3.18 1.43
C VAL A 54 -7.27 -4.18 2.46
N ARG A 55 -6.40 -4.73 3.31
CA ARG A 55 -6.80 -5.63 4.40
C ARG A 55 -7.65 -4.90 5.44
N LEU A 56 -7.23 -3.71 5.87
CA LEU A 56 -7.94 -2.89 6.85
C LEU A 56 -9.32 -2.45 6.36
N HIS A 57 -9.46 -2.15 5.07
CA HIS A 57 -10.75 -1.80 4.47
C HIS A 57 -11.73 -2.98 4.42
N GLY A 58 -11.23 -4.22 4.54
CA GLY A 58 -12.08 -5.41 4.55
C GLY A 58 -12.86 -5.60 3.25
N LEU A 59 -12.25 -5.26 2.10
CA LEU A 59 -12.91 -5.28 0.80
C LEU A 59 -13.61 -6.63 0.53
N GLY A 60 -14.92 -6.57 0.25
CA GLY A 60 -15.75 -7.74 -0.05
C GLY A 60 -16.32 -8.44 1.19
N GLY A 61 -15.96 -7.99 2.41
CA GLY A 61 -16.52 -8.43 3.67
C GLY A 61 -17.51 -7.42 4.29
N PRO A 62 -17.90 -7.63 5.55
CA PRO A 62 -18.60 -6.62 6.33
C PRO A 62 -17.79 -5.33 6.41
N ALA A 63 -18.47 -4.19 6.43
CA ALA A 63 -17.80 -2.90 6.55
C ALA A 63 -16.92 -2.87 7.82
N ALA A 64 -15.64 -2.53 7.65
CA ALA A 64 -14.73 -2.37 8.76
C ALA A 64 -15.16 -1.20 9.67
N PRO A 65 -14.77 -1.20 10.96
CA PRO A 65 -15.05 -0.08 11.85
C PRO A 65 -14.53 1.26 11.29
N PRO A 66 -15.20 2.39 11.54
CA PRO A 66 -14.80 3.69 10.99
C PRO A 66 -13.33 4.08 11.26
N THR A 67 -12.81 3.77 12.45
CA THR A 67 -11.42 4.02 12.81
C THR A 67 -10.44 3.18 11.98
N THR A 68 -10.79 1.93 11.69
CA THR A 68 -10.00 1.03 10.82
C THR A 68 -9.98 1.55 9.38
N LEU A 69 -11.11 2.06 8.88
CA LEU A 69 -11.18 2.67 7.55
C LEU A 69 -10.26 3.88 7.42
N LEU A 70 -10.29 4.79 8.39
CA LEU A 70 -9.42 5.97 8.42
C LEU A 70 -7.93 5.63 8.42
N ILE A 71 -7.55 4.54 9.11
CA ILE A 71 -6.17 4.04 9.09
C ILE A 71 -5.81 3.52 7.69
N GLY A 72 -6.71 2.78 7.04
CA GLY A 72 -6.52 2.33 5.65
C GLY A 72 -6.32 3.51 4.69
N ASP A 73 -7.12 4.57 4.84
CA ASP A 73 -7.02 5.78 4.02
C ASP A 73 -5.68 6.51 4.23
N LEU A 74 -5.22 6.58 5.48
CA LEU A 74 -3.91 7.14 5.81
C LEU A 74 -2.77 6.34 5.17
N CYS A 75 -2.88 5.01 5.15
CA CYS A 75 -1.91 4.14 4.48
C CYS A 75 -1.88 4.41 2.96
N LEU A 76 -3.04 4.52 2.31
CA LEU A 76 -3.13 4.84 0.88
C LEU A 76 -2.56 6.23 0.57
N ALA A 77 -2.89 7.25 1.37
CA ALA A 77 -2.36 8.59 1.19
C ALA A 77 -0.83 8.64 1.32
N ARG A 78 -0.27 7.89 2.27
CA ARG A 78 1.19 7.76 2.45
C ARG A 78 1.84 7.01 1.31
N ALA A 79 1.25 5.90 0.86
CA ALA A 79 1.74 5.14 -0.29
C ALA A 79 1.76 6.01 -1.55
N SER A 80 0.68 6.75 -1.82
CA SER A 80 0.60 7.69 -2.94
C SER A 80 1.72 8.73 -2.90
N ARG A 81 1.98 9.34 -1.74
CA ARG A 81 3.10 10.28 -1.56
C ARG A 81 4.46 9.64 -1.84
N LEU A 82 4.70 8.42 -1.35
CA LEU A 82 5.97 7.72 -1.57
C LEU A 82 6.20 7.38 -3.06
N LEU A 83 5.15 6.90 -3.74
CA LEU A 83 5.20 6.59 -5.17
C LEU A 83 5.39 7.86 -6.02
N ALA A 84 4.75 8.97 -5.67
CA ALA A 84 4.91 10.24 -6.36
C ALA A 84 6.37 10.74 -6.37
N VAL A 85 7.10 10.48 -5.29
CA VAL A 85 8.50 10.91 -5.13
C VAL A 85 9.50 9.89 -5.67
N SER A 86 9.20 8.60 -5.58
CA SER A 86 10.21 7.53 -5.74
C SER A 86 9.93 6.56 -6.90
N ALA A 87 8.79 6.70 -7.57
CA ALA A 87 8.38 5.79 -8.64
C ALA A 87 7.97 6.56 -9.92
N PRO A 88 8.27 6.02 -11.12
CA PRO A 88 7.79 6.59 -12.37
C PRO A 88 6.25 6.62 -12.45
N THR A 89 5.68 7.56 -13.20
CA THR A 89 4.22 7.71 -13.37
C THR A 89 3.52 6.42 -13.80
N ARG A 90 4.14 5.60 -14.66
CA ARG A 90 3.58 4.30 -15.08
C ARG A 90 3.31 3.35 -13.90
N VAL A 91 4.17 3.38 -12.89
CA VAL A 91 4.03 2.55 -11.68
C VAL A 91 2.91 3.12 -10.80
N GLN A 92 2.85 4.45 -10.66
CA GLN A 92 1.76 5.11 -9.93
C GLN A 92 0.39 4.75 -10.51
N VAL A 93 0.26 4.79 -11.84
CA VAL A 93 -0.95 4.39 -12.56
C VAL A 93 -1.25 2.90 -12.37
N ALA A 94 -0.24 2.02 -12.46
CA ALA A 94 -0.43 0.59 -12.25
C ALA A 94 -0.90 0.25 -10.82
N PHE A 95 -0.42 0.99 -9.81
CA PHE A 95 -0.89 0.89 -8.44
C PHE A 95 -2.36 1.32 -8.28
N ALA A 96 -2.73 2.45 -8.88
CA ALA A 96 -4.12 2.91 -8.88
C ALA A 96 -5.05 1.88 -9.54
N ALA A 97 -4.65 1.33 -10.69
CA ALA A 97 -5.40 0.29 -11.39
C ALA A 97 -5.52 -1.01 -10.57
N ALA A 98 -4.47 -1.41 -9.85
CA ALA A 98 -4.52 -2.58 -8.95
C ALA A 98 -5.54 -2.37 -7.82
N ILE A 99 -5.55 -1.19 -7.20
CA ILE A 99 -6.51 -0.84 -6.13
C ILE A 99 -7.95 -0.84 -6.68
N GLU A 100 -8.16 -0.23 -7.85
CA GLU A 100 -9.45 -0.21 -8.52
C GLU A 100 -9.94 -1.62 -8.84
N ALA A 101 -9.07 -2.50 -9.37
CA ALA A 101 -9.43 -3.89 -9.68
C ALA A 101 -9.86 -4.67 -8.42
N MET A 102 -9.15 -4.49 -7.30
CA MET A 102 -9.51 -5.10 -6.02
C MET A 102 -10.87 -4.59 -5.51
N ALA A 103 -11.10 -3.28 -5.57
CA ALA A 103 -12.37 -2.66 -5.17
C ALA A 103 -13.54 -3.11 -6.06
N ALA A 104 -13.33 -3.18 -7.38
CA ALA A 104 -14.33 -3.62 -8.34
C ALA A 104 -14.71 -5.11 -8.16
N ALA A 105 -13.71 -5.98 -7.92
CA ALA A 105 -13.96 -7.39 -7.64
C ALA A 105 -14.78 -7.57 -6.35
N ALA A 106 -14.41 -6.84 -5.29
CA ALA A 106 -15.13 -6.83 -4.03
C ALA A 106 -16.58 -6.34 -4.18
N ALA A 107 -16.80 -5.23 -4.89
CA ALA A 107 -18.14 -4.70 -5.17
C ALA A 107 -19.01 -5.68 -5.97
N SER A 108 -18.38 -6.43 -6.89
CA SER A 108 -19.03 -7.43 -7.73
C SER A 108 -19.20 -8.81 -7.04
N LYS A 109 -18.79 -8.95 -5.77
CA LYS A 109 -18.78 -10.22 -5.01
C LYS A 109 -18.00 -11.34 -5.71
N GLN A 110 -17.03 -10.99 -6.55
CA GLN A 110 -16.12 -11.93 -7.17
C GLN A 110 -14.95 -12.19 -6.23
N ALA A 111 -14.31 -13.36 -6.35
CA ALA A 111 -13.07 -13.62 -5.64
C ALA A 111 -12.01 -12.60 -6.11
N PRO A 112 -11.53 -11.70 -5.24
CA PRO A 112 -10.55 -10.72 -5.66
C PRO A 112 -9.23 -11.41 -6.01
N PRO A 113 -8.47 -10.89 -6.98
CA PRO A 113 -7.11 -11.35 -7.21
C PRO A 113 -6.27 -11.14 -5.95
N SER A 114 -5.20 -11.92 -5.79
CA SER A 114 -4.25 -11.70 -4.70
C SER A 114 -3.70 -10.28 -4.76
N SER A 115 -3.94 -9.48 -3.71
CA SER A 115 -3.45 -8.10 -3.62
C SER A 115 -1.94 -8.06 -3.83
N ARG A 116 -1.22 -9.03 -3.27
CA ARG A 116 0.23 -9.15 -3.41
C ARG A 116 0.68 -9.36 -4.84
N GLU A 117 -0.01 -10.22 -5.58
CA GLU A 117 0.33 -10.49 -6.99
C GLU A 117 0.09 -9.25 -7.87
N LEU A 118 -1.03 -8.53 -7.64
CA LEU A 118 -1.33 -7.30 -8.37
C LEU A 118 -0.29 -6.21 -8.09
N LEU A 119 0.09 -6.04 -6.82
CA LEU A 119 1.06 -5.02 -6.41
C LEU A 119 2.47 -5.35 -6.91
N LEU A 120 2.87 -6.62 -6.94
CA LEU A 120 4.12 -7.04 -7.57
C LEU A 120 4.13 -6.72 -9.08
N LYS A 121 3.04 -7.01 -9.81
CA LYS A 121 2.92 -6.62 -11.24
C LYS A 121 2.98 -5.10 -11.42
N ALA A 122 2.33 -4.35 -10.54
CA ALA A 122 2.36 -2.89 -10.57
C ALA A 122 3.79 -2.33 -10.36
N LEU A 123 4.59 -2.95 -9.49
CA LEU A 123 6.00 -2.60 -9.27
C LEU A 123 6.88 -2.84 -10.51
N GLU A 124 6.52 -3.78 -11.37
CA GLU A 124 7.18 -3.99 -12.65
C GLU A 124 6.71 -2.99 -13.72
N GLY A 125 5.65 -2.23 -13.43
CA GLY A 125 5.01 -1.32 -14.39
C GLY A 125 4.30 -2.06 -15.53
N ARG A 126 3.87 -3.31 -15.29
CA ARG A 126 3.13 -4.14 -16.24
C ARG A 126 1.63 -4.08 -15.89
N GLN A 127 0.79 -3.87 -16.90
CA GLN A 127 -0.67 -4.00 -16.82
C GLN A 127 -1.09 -5.32 -17.45
#